data_AF-A0A949AKD2-F1
#
_entry.id   AF-A0A949AKD2-F1
#
_cell.length_a   1.000
_cell.length_b   1.000
_cell.length_c   1.000
_cell.angle_alpha   90.00
_cell.angle_beta   90.00
_cell.angle_gamma   90.00
#
_symmetry.space_group_name_H-M   'P 1'
#
loop_
_entity.id
_entity.type
_entity.pdbx_description
1 polymer ?
#
loop_
_entity_poly.entity_id
_entity_poly.type
_entity_poly.pdbx_seq_one_letter_code
_entity_poly.pdbx_strand_id
1 'polypeptide(L)' 'MRFIKCNRCGKLKRDSIKKSKGWIEGIVFSDSTDVHFRFDLCHFCSPKLVNFLKKYLGPVSKKIVKKIS' A
#
# COMPACT_ATOMS: atom_id res chain seq x y z
N MET A 1 -19.88 6.80 12.87
CA MET A 1 -18.51 7.25 12.51
C MET A 1 -17.57 6.06 12.64
N ARG A 2 -16.83 5.71 11.59
CA ARG A 2 -15.84 4.62 11.63
C ARG A 2 -14.46 5.20 11.92
N PHE A 3 -13.67 4.49 12.73
CA PHE A 3 -12.26 4.80 12.93
C PHE A 3 -11.43 3.78 12.18
N ILE A 4 -10.42 4.25 11.47
CA ILE A 4 -9.46 3.38 10.77
C ILE A 4 -8.17 3.38 11.57
N LYS A 5 -7.64 2.18 11.83
CA LYS A 5 -6.43 1.97 12.62
C LYS A 5 -5.28 1.63 11.69
N CYS A 6 -4.15 2.29 11.85
CA CYS A 6 -2.92 1.92 11.16
C CYS A 6 -2.46 0.54 11.61
N ASN A 7 -2.34 -0.43 10.70
CA ASN A 7 -1.94 -1.80 11.03
C ASN A 7 -0.53 -1.89 11.64
N ARG A 8 0.36 -0.94 11.31
CA ARG A 8 1.74 -0.95 11.81
C ARG A 8 1.95 -0.34 13.20
N CYS A 9 1.42 0.85 13.46
CA CYS A 9 1.68 1.60 14.70
C CYS A 9 0.42 1.84 15.56
N GLY A 10 -0.75 1.39 15.12
CA GLY A 10 -2.01 1.55 15.85
C GLY A 10 -2.62 2.95 15.86
N LYS A 11 -1.99 3.94 15.21
CA LYS A 11 -2.54 5.30 15.09
C LYS A 11 -3.95 5.26 14.48
N LEU A 12 -4.88 6.00 15.05
CA LEU A 12 -6.26 6.08 14.58
C LEU A 12 -6.45 7.32 13.69
N LYS A 13 -7.25 7.18 12.62
CA LYS A 13 -7.85 8.30 11.89
C LYS A 13 -9.37 8.16 11.93
N ARG A 14 -10.07 9.29 11.88
CA ARG A 14 -11.49 9.27 11.55
C ARG A 14 -11.62 8.92 10.08
N ASP A 15 -12.53 8.02 9.77
CA ASP A 15 -12.92 7.71 8.40
C ASP A 15 -13.66 8.93 7.83
N SER A 16 -12.91 9.84 7.20
CA SER A 16 -13.49 10.95 6.47
C SER A 16 -13.54 10.58 5.00
N ILE A 17 -14.66 10.90 4.34
CA ILE A 17 -14.88 10.70 2.89
C ILE A 17 -13.74 11.34 2.05
N LYS A 18 -13.04 12.35 2.58
CA LYS A 18 -11.83 12.91 1.98
C LYS A 18 -10.61 12.01 2.27
N LYS A 19 -9.98 11.50 1.21
CA LYS A 19 -8.69 10.79 1.25
C LYS A 19 -7.71 11.52 2.18
N SER A 20 -7.43 10.93 3.32
CA SER A 20 -6.47 11.50 4.28
C SER A 20 -5.10 11.57 3.63
N LYS A 21 -4.57 12.78 3.44
CA LYS A 21 -3.28 13.02 2.77
C LYS A 21 -2.19 12.21 3.48
N GLY A 22 -1.49 11.35 2.72
CA GLY A 22 -0.40 10.49 3.23
C GLY A 22 -0.82 9.15 3.85
N TRP A 23 -2.12 8.89 4.05
CA TRP A 23 -2.58 7.55 4.41
C TRP A 23 -2.63 6.67 3.16
N ILE A 24 -2.10 5.46 3.24
CA ILE A 24 -2.20 4.48 2.17
C ILE A 24 -3.06 3.32 2.66
N GLU A 25 -4.08 3.01 1.89
CA GLU A 25 -4.84 1.77 2.00
C GLU A 25 -4.47 0.86 0.83
N GLY A 26 -4.44 -0.44 1.05
CA GLY A 26 -4.10 -1.39 0.02
C GLY A 26 -4.60 -2.78 0.32
N ILE A 27 -4.68 -3.59 -0.72
CA ILE A 27 -5.10 -4.98 -0.67
C ILE A 27 -4.05 -5.80 -1.42
N VAL A 28 -3.58 -6.88 -0.80
CA VAL A 28 -2.72 -7.88 -1.42
C VAL A 28 -3.60 -9.05 -1.84
N PHE A 29 -3.61 -9.31 -3.14
CA PHE A 29 -4.29 -10.46 -3.73
C PHE A 29 -3.31 -11.61 -3.88
N SER A 30 -3.77 -12.83 -3.63
CA SER A 30 -3.06 -14.05 -4.02
C SER A 30 -3.35 -14.38 -5.50
N ASP A 31 -2.61 -15.31 -6.07
CA ASP A 31 -2.85 -15.85 -7.42
C ASP A 31 -4.28 -16.42 -7.59
N SER A 32 -4.97 -16.71 -6.50
CA SER A 32 -6.31 -17.32 -6.45
C SER A 32 -7.47 -16.32 -6.42
N THR A 33 -7.28 -15.05 -6.75
CA THR A 33 -8.30 -13.96 -6.65
C THR A 33 -8.82 -13.65 -5.24
N ASP A 34 -8.50 -14.47 -4.24
CA ASP A 34 -8.81 -14.21 -2.84
C ASP A 34 -7.96 -13.08 -2.26
N VAL A 35 -8.63 -12.23 -1.47
CA VAL A 35 -7.98 -11.17 -0.71
C VAL A 35 -7.17 -11.79 0.42
N HIS A 36 -5.85 -11.79 0.27
CA HIS A 36 -4.96 -12.37 1.26
C HIS A 36 -4.79 -11.46 2.48
N PHE A 37 -4.68 -10.15 2.25
CA PHE A 37 -4.46 -9.19 3.33
C PHE A 37 -4.88 -7.76 2.93
N ARG A 38 -5.65 -7.08 3.80
CA ARG A 38 -5.93 -5.64 3.69
C ARG A 38 -5.08 -4.87 4.69
N PHE A 39 -4.53 -3.73 4.27
CA PHE A 39 -3.73 -2.88 5.14
C PHE A 39 -4.06 -1.40 5.02
N ASP A 40 -3.92 -0.73 6.15
CA ASP A 40 -4.03 0.70 6.35
C ASP A 40 -2.76 1.22 7.02
N LEU A 41 -2.07 2.14 6.37
CA LEU A 41 -0.83 2.73 6.87
C LEU A 41 -0.95 4.24 6.98
N CYS A 42 -0.62 4.76 8.16
CA CYS A 42 -0.52 6.19 8.38
C CYS A 42 0.63 6.82 7.59
N HIS A 43 0.63 8.14 7.48
CA HIS A 43 1.65 8.92 6.75
C HIS A 43 3.10 8.72 7.23
N PHE A 44 3.31 8.23 8.44
CA PHE A 44 4.64 7.86 8.93
C PHE A 44 5.06 6.44 8.52
N CYS A 45 4.10 5.52 8.40
CA CYS A 45 4.38 4.11 8.10
C CYS A 45 4.35 3.83 6.59
N SER A 46 3.52 4.56 5.85
CA SER A 46 3.34 4.39 4.41
C SER A 46 4.63 4.61 3.60
N PRO A 47 5.54 5.56 3.91
CA PRO A 47 6.77 5.73 3.12
C PRO A 47 7.73 4.55 3.24
N LYS A 48 7.75 3.85 4.38
CA LYS A 48 8.60 2.66 4.58
C LYS A 48 8.19 1.52 3.63
N LEU A 49 6.88 1.30 3.50
CA LEU A 49 6.34 0.30 2.57
C LEU A 49 6.62 0.71 1.12
N VAL A 50 6.38 1.98 0.75
CA VAL A 50 6.65 2.47 -0.60
C VAL A 50 8.12 2.33 -0.98
N ASN A 51 9.04 2.64 -0.06
CA ASN A 51 10.48 2.46 -0.30
C ASN A 51 10.87 0.99 -0.44
N PHE A 52 10.29 0.11 0.39
CA PHE A 52 10.49 -1.34 0.27
C PHE A 52 10.03 -1.85 -1.10
N LEU A 53 8.81 -1.50 -1.52
CA LEU A 53 8.26 -1.88 -2.83
C LEU A 53 9.10 -1.32 -3.98
N LYS A 54 9.51 -0.05 -3.91
CA LYS A 54 10.40 0.56 -4.92
C LYS A 54 11.74 -0.18 -5.02
N LYS A 55 12.33 -0.59 -3.90
CA LYS A 55 13.59 -1.34 -3.88
C LYS A 55 13.42 -2.75 -4.46
N TYR A 56 12.30 -3.40 -4.16
CA TYR A 56 12.04 -4.77 -4.61
C TYR A 56 11.60 -4.83 -6.08
N LEU A 57 10.73 -3.92 -6.51
CA LEU A 57 10.19 -3.85 -7.87
C LEU A 57 11.05 -3.02 -8.84
N GLY A 58 11.81 -2.05 -8.35
CA GLY A 58 12.68 -1.19 -9.15
C GLY A 58 13.67 -1.93 -10.07
N PRO A 59 14.31 -3.05 -9.65
CA PRO A 59 15.13 -3.85 -10.55
C PRO A 59 14.31 -4.73 -11.51
N VAL A 60 13.05 -5.05 -11.20
CA VAL A 60 12.16 -5.87 -12.04
C VAL A 60 11.56 -5.06 -13.20
N SER A 61 11.25 -3.78 -12.98
CA SER A 61 10.71 -2.89 -14.02
C SER A 61 11.67 -2.63 -15.19
N LYS A 62 12.99 -2.81 -15.00
CA LYS A 62 13.97 -2.68 -16.10
C LYS A 62 13.97 -3.86 -17.07
N LYS A 63 13.47 -5.04 -16.67
CA LYS A 63 13.46 -6.24 -17.53
C LYS A 63 12.20 -6.40 -18.39
N ILE A 64 11.13 -5.66 -18.13
CA ILE A 64 9.83 -5.82 -18.81
C ILE A 64 9.64 -4.85 -19.99
N VAL A 65 10.58 -3.94 -20.25
CA VAL A 65 10.55 -3.08 -21.44
C VAL A 65 11.37 -3.70 -22.57
N LYS A 66 11.06 -4.95 -22.97
CA LYS A 66 11.36 -5.37 -24.35
C LYS A 66 10.16 -4.98 -25.18
N LYS A 67 10.22 -3.76 -25.73
CA LYS A 67 9.33 -3.25 -26.77
C LYS A 67 9.31 -4.30 -27.89
N ILE A 68 8.16 -4.91 -28.14
CA ILE A 68 7.94 -5.68 -29.37
C ILE A 68 7.79 -4.62 -30.47
N SER A 69 8.78 -4.56 -31.35
CA SER A 69 8.73 -3.83 -32.62
C SER A 69 7.81 -4.53 -33.61
#